data_AF-A0A7I8MH46-F1
#
_entry.id   AF-A0A7I8MH46-F1
#
_cell.length_a   1.000
_cell.length_b   1.000
_cell.length_c   1.000
_cell.angle_alpha   90.00
_cell.angle_beta   90.00
_cell.angle_gamma   90.00
#
_symmetry.space_group_name_H-M   'P 1'
#
loop_
_entity.id
_entity.type
_entity.pdbx_description
1 polymer ?
#
loop_
_entity_poly.entity_id
_entity_poly.type
_entity_poly.pdbx_seq_one_letter_code
_entity_poly.pdbx_strand_id
1 'polypeptide(L)' 'MNQLQLFAIRAIVGLVFAIMITRFFRPEAGVPYMIGLWVILVGLAYFTGYLRDRKEK' A
#
# COMPACT_ATOMS: atom_id res chain seq x y z
N MET A 1 0.87 -0.40 19.18
CA MET A 1 1.92 -0.21 18.15
C MET A 1 2.19 1.27 17.99
N ASN A 2 3.46 1.70 17.89
CA ASN A 2 3.78 3.11 17.64
C ASN A 2 3.28 3.52 16.23
N GLN A 3 2.78 4.75 16.05
CA GLN A 3 2.23 5.21 14.77
C GLN A 3 3.25 5.14 13.61
N LEU A 4 4.52 5.44 13.91
CA LEU A 4 5.63 5.32 12.96
C LEU A 4 5.86 3.87 12.52
N GLN A 5 5.68 2.92 13.43
CA GLN A 5 5.88 1.51 13.17
C GLN A 5 4.75 0.95 12.27
N LEU A 6 3.51 1.41 12.50
CA LEU A 6 2.37 1.09 11.64
C LEU A 6 2.54 1.66 10.23
N PHE A 7 3.06 2.89 10.11
CA PHE A 7 3.39 3.51 8.83
C PHE A 7 4.49 2.72 8.10
N ALA A 8 5.58 2.40 8.79
CA ALA A 8 6.70 1.66 8.21
C ALA A 8 6.27 0.29 7.66
N ILE A 9 5.45 -0.45 8.42
CA ILE A 9 4.91 -1.74 7.98
C ILE A 9 4.06 -1.56 6.71
N ARG A 10 3.14 -0.59 6.68
CA ARG A 10 2.29 -0.33 5.50
C ARG A 10 3.09 0.12 4.28
N ALA A 11 4.11 0.95 4.47
CA ALA A 11 4.98 1.42 3.41
C ALA A 11 5.77 0.26 2.78
N ILE A 12 6.38 -0.60 3.60
CA ILE A 12 7.14 -1.77 3.14
C ILE A 12 6.22 -2.78 2.47
N VAL A 13 5.10 -3.14 3.11
CA VAL A 13 4.12 -4.08 2.55
C VAL A 13 3.56 -3.56 1.23
N GLY A 14 3.14 -2.30 1.19
CA GLY A 14 2.66 -1.66 -0.03
C GLY A 14 3.70 -1.69 -1.14
N LEU A 15 4.99 -1.48 -0.83
CA LEU A 15 6.06 -1.46 -1.83
C LEU A 15 6.27 -2.84 -2.42
N VAL A 16 6.30 -3.88 -1.58
CA VAL A 16 6.41 -5.27 -2.01
C VAL A 16 5.24 -5.66 -2.93
N PHE A 17 4.01 -5.31 -2.55
CA PHE A 17 2.85 -5.56 -3.40
C PHE A 17 2.88 -4.76 -4.70
N ALA A 18 3.33 -3.50 -4.67
CA ALA A 18 3.47 -2.70 -5.88
C ALA A 18 4.49 -3.30 -6.85
N ILE A 19 5.63 -3.78 -6.34
CA ILE A 19 6.63 -4.53 -7.10
C ILE A 19 6.01 -5.78 -7.71
N MET A 20 5.36 -6.62 -6.89
CA MET A 20 4.74 -7.86 -7.36
C MET A 20 3.69 -7.60 -8.43
N ILE A 21 2.73 -6.72 -8.18
CA ILE A 21 1.64 -6.44 -9.13
C ILE A 21 2.19 -5.85 -10.42
N THR A 22 3.08 -4.86 -10.33
CA THR A 22 3.68 -4.26 -11.52
C THR A 22 4.43 -5.33 -12.31
N ARG A 23 5.25 -6.15 -11.67
CA ARG A 23 6.03 -7.19 -12.37
C ARG A 23 5.19 -8.34 -12.94
N PHE A 24 4.12 -8.76 -12.25
CA PHE A 24 3.28 -9.87 -12.71
C PHE A 24 2.26 -9.45 -13.77
N PHE A 25 1.59 -8.30 -13.60
CA PHE A 25 0.50 -7.88 -14.48
C PHE A 25 0.97 -6.97 -15.62
N ARG A 26 1.98 -6.13 -15.37
CA ARG A 26 2.44 -5.08 -16.28
C ARG A 26 3.98 -4.97 -16.24
N PRO A 27 4.73 -6.01 -16.62
CA PRO A 27 6.20 -5.97 -16.57
C PRO A 27 6.81 -4.84 -17.41
N GLU A 28 6.05 -4.33 -18.37
CA GLU A 28 6.42 -3.23 -19.28
C GLU A 28 6.11 -1.84 -18.70
N ALA A 29 5.38 -1.77 -17.58
CA ALA A 29 5.08 -0.52 -16.92
C ALA A 29 6.33 0.03 -16.23
N GLY A 30 6.66 1.29 -16.55
CA GLY A 30 7.80 1.98 -16.00
C GLY A 30 7.67 2.32 -14.50
N VAL A 31 8.78 2.76 -13.93
CA VAL A 31 8.89 3.20 -12.52
C VAL A 31 7.77 4.18 -12.08
N PRO A 32 7.32 5.16 -12.91
CA PRO A 32 6.24 6.06 -12.49
C PRO A 32 4.93 5.35 -12.17
N TYR A 33 4.56 4.32 -12.93
CA TYR A 33 3.34 3.55 -12.72
C TYR A 33 3.40 2.77 -11.41
N MET A 34 4.56 2.15 -11.16
CA MET A 34 4.84 1.42 -9.93
C MET A 34 4.75 2.31 -8.68
N ILE A 35 5.29 3.53 -8.73
CA ILE A 35 5.19 4.48 -7.63
C ILE A 35 3.73 4.93 -7.42
N GLY A 36 2.99 5.21 -8.50
CA GLY A 36 1.56 5.54 -8.40
C GLY A 36 0.76 4.41 -7.73
N LEU A 37 1.00 3.18 -8.16
CA LEU A 37 0.37 1.99 -7.58
C LEU A 37 0.73 1.83 -6.10
N TRP A 38 2.00 2.02 -5.74
CA TRP A 38 2.47 1.98 -4.36
C TRP A 38 1.76 2.99 -3.47
N VAL A 39 1.68 4.26 -3.90
CA VAL A 39 1.01 5.32 -3.15
C VAL A 39 -0.48 5.00 -2.95
N ILE A 40 -1.16 4.51 -3.99
CA ILE A 40 -2.57 4.10 -3.90
C ILE A 40 -2.74 2.97 -2.89
N LEU A 41 -1.89 1.94 -2.93
CA LEU A 41 -1.96 0.81 -2.01
C LEU A 41 -1.74 1.22 -0.55
N VAL A 42 -0.76 2.10 -0.30
CA VAL A 42 -0.51 2.65 1.05
C VAL A 42 -1.71 3.50 1.51
N GLY A 43 -2.26 4.35 0.63
CA GLY A 43 -3.44 5.15 0.92
C GLY A 43 -4.66 4.29 1.26
N LEU A 44 -4.91 3.22 0.49
CA LEU A 44 -5.97 2.25 0.77
C LEU A 44 -5.74 1.49 2.08
N ALA A 45 -4.50 1.17 2.45
CA ALA A 45 -4.20 0.55 3.74
C ALA A 45 -4.55 1.47 4.92
N TYR A 46 -4.40 2.79 4.75
CA TYR A 46 -4.90 3.77 5.72
C TYR A 46 -6.42 3.86 5.72
N PHE A 47 -7.03 3.90 4.54
CA PHE A 47 -8.47 4.01 4.38
C PHE A 47 -9.21 2.79 4.94
N THR A 48 -8.73 1.58 4.67
CA THR A 48 -9.26 0.34 5.23
C THR A 48 -9.08 0.27 6.74
N GLY A 49 -7.96 0.77 7.27
CA GLY A 49 -7.78 0.95 8.71
C GLY A 49 -8.83 1.89 9.31
N TYR A 50 -9.11 3.01 8.64
CA TYR A 50 -10.14 3.97 9.06
C TYR A 50 -11.57 3.40 8.96
N LEU A 51 -11.87 2.63 7.91
CA LEU A 51 -13.17 1.97 7.76
C LEU A 51 -13.39 0.83 8.75
N ARG A 52 -12.33 0.10 9.12
CA ARG A 52 -12.41 -1.02 10.06
C ARG A 52 -12.77 -0.55 11.47
N ASP A 53 -12.27 0.61 11.86
CA ASP A 53 -12.56 1.24 13.16
C ASP A 53 -14.05 1.61 13.34
N ARG A 54 -14.82 1.72 12.25
CA ARG A 54 -16.27 1.96 12.31
C ARG A 54 -17.12 0.71 12.54
N LYS A 55 -16.56 -0.50 12.43
CA LYS A 55 -17.31 -1.75 12.68
C LYS A 55 -17.11 -2.30 14.09
N GLU A 56 -16.22 -1.71 14.87
CA GLU A 56 -15.90 -2.13 16.25
C GLU A 56 -16.47 -1.17 17.32
N LYS A 57 -17.45 -0.34 16.93
CA LYS A 57 -18.32 0.42 17.84
C LYS A 57 -19.77 0.13 17.56
#